data_AF-A0A1I0JT63-F1
#
_entry.id   AF-A0A1I0JT63-F1
#
_cell.length_a   1.000
_cell.length_b   1.000
_cell.length_c   1.000
_cell.angle_alpha   90.00
_cell.angle_beta   90.00
_cell.angle_gamma   90.00
#
_symmetry.space_group_name_H-M   'P 1'
#
loop_
_entity.id
_entity.type
_entity.pdbx_description
1 polymer ?
#
loop_
_entity_poly.entity_id
_entity_poly.type
_entity_poly.pdbx_seq_one_letter_code
_entity_poly.pdbx_strand_id
1 'polypeptide(L)'
;KNLNADSAFTDNETGSPAHADAPDPDLPPPADLPAGGAKGPGQVTPDAISPPKLSSVEDLFGQTFESIPLSHLPNWKTGSLVNDGVLGEQLSLQTLNEKTGLNFKPLQNSSNHGCDGCAVAINGDTITVVVMDAKSSVNGVSKAGTPQGDPETRLRGWLGNSSIADSDPALRDALRAALLSENVKVQGVTVKVGVPAPGKTGVAEFKVEPWSKK
;
A
#
# COMPACT_ATOMS: atom_id res chain seq x y z
N LYS A 1 26.67 -17.11 -45.15
CA LYS A 1 27.87 -17.85 -45.62
C LYS A 1 28.80 -18.03 -44.42
N ASN A 2 29.06 -19.31 -44.09
CA ASN A 2 29.95 -19.89 -43.06
C ASN A 2 29.57 -19.61 -41.59
N LEU A 3 29.06 -20.55 -40.76
CA LEU A 3 29.34 -21.98 -40.45
C LEU A 3 30.65 -22.24 -39.70
N ASN A 4 30.54 -22.61 -38.42
CA ASN A 4 31.00 -23.85 -37.74
C ASN A 4 31.20 -23.57 -36.24
N ALA A 5 30.55 -24.21 -35.27
CA ALA A 5 30.27 -25.64 -34.97
C ALA A 5 31.35 -26.30 -34.09
N ASP A 6 30.86 -26.89 -32.99
CA ASP A 6 31.32 -28.05 -32.20
C ASP A 6 32.68 -27.96 -31.45
N SER A 7 32.83 -28.44 -30.21
CA SER A 7 32.48 -29.79 -29.71
C SER A 7 32.53 -29.81 -28.16
N ALA A 8 31.54 -30.41 -27.48
CA ALA A 8 31.58 -31.73 -26.81
C ALA A 8 32.15 -31.72 -25.36
N PHE A 9 31.37 -31.99 -24.31
CA PHE A 9 30.81 -33.28 -23.83
C PHE A 9 31.78 -34.02 -22.90
N THR A 10 31.45 -34.13 -21.61
CA THR A 10 31.46 -35.39 -20.86
C THR A 10 30.59 -35.27 -19.62
N ASP A 11 29.65 -36.20 -19.52
CA ASP A 11 28.84 -36.56 -18.37
C ASP A 11 29.68 -37.14 -17.24
N ASN A 12 29.16 -37.07 -16.01
CA ASN A 12 29.26 -38.20 -15.09
C ASN A 12 28.05 -38.20 -14.14
N GLU A 13 27.02 -38.96 -14.52
CA GLU A 13 26.11 -39.57 -13.55
C GLU A 13 26.89 -40.61 -12.74
N THR A 14 26.61 -40.72 -11.44
CA THR A 14 26.09 -41.94 -10.79
C THR A 14 26.20 -41.81 -9.27
N GLY A 15 25.07 -41.95 -8.56
CA GLY A 15 25.07 -42.19 -7.11
C GLY A 15 23.84 -41.73 -6.31
N SER A 16 22.66 -42.27 -6.60
CA SER A 16 21.49 -42.30 -5.69
C SER A 16 21.80 -43.08 -4.39
N PRO A 17 20.85 -43.24 -3.44
CA PRO A 17 19.99 -42.29 -2.73
C PRO A 17 20.31 -42.28 -1.21
N ALA A 18 19.97 -41.23 -0.48
CA ALA A 18 20.05 -41.27 0.98
C ALA A 18 19.00 -42.26 1.53
N HIS A 19 19.51 -43.33 2.15
CA HIS A 19 18.74 -44.30 2.92
C HIS A 19 18.06 -43.62 4.12
N ALA A 20 16.81 -43.99 4.36
CA ALA A 20 16.14 -43.78 5.63
C ALA A 20 16.85 -44.59 6.72
N ASP A 21 17.26 -43.92 7.79
CA ASP A 21 17.71 -44.58 9.01
C ASP A 21 16.58 -45.46 9.56
N ALA A 22 16.91 -46.73 9.79
CA ALA A 22 16.06 -47.66 10.52
C ALA A 22 16.02 -47.26 12.01
N PRO A 23 14.88 -47.43 12.70
CA PRO A 23 14.81 -47.21 14.14
C PRO A 23 15.61 -48.26 14.92
N ASP A 24 16.36 -47.79 15.90
CA ASP A 24 17.14 -48.54 16.88
C ASP A 24 16.25 -49.54 17.67
N PRO A 25 16.59 -50.84 17.73
CA PRO A 25 15.75 -51.87 18.37
C PRO A 25 15.74 -51.87 19.91
N ASP A 26 16.44 -50.96 20.60
CA ASP A 26 16.60 -50.99 22.07
C ASP A 26 15.87 -49.88 22.87
N LEU A 27 14.82 -49.25 22.30
CA LEU A 27 13.93 -48.37 23.08
C LEU A 27 12.72 -49.14 23.64
N PRO A 28 12.45 -49.10 24.96
CA PRO A 28 11.27 -49.72 25.52
C PRO A 28 9.99 -49.04 25.00
N PRO A 29 8.89 -49.78 24.78
CA PRO A 29 7.64 -49.17 24.35
C PRO A 29 7.14 -48.19 25.42
N PRO A 30 6.61 -47.01 25.04
CA PRO A 30 6.00 -46.11 26.01
C PRO A 30 4.79 -46.80 26.66
N ALA A 31 4.77 -46.75 28.00
CA ALA A 31 3.77 -47.39 28.84
C ALA A 31 2.37 -46.75 28.67
N ASP A 32 1.35 -47.59 28.53
CA ASP A 32 -0.06 -47.24 28.66
C ASP A 32 -0.40 -46.86 30.12
N LEU A 33 -0.82 -45.62 30.36
CA LEU A 33 -1.46 -45.15 31.60
C LEU A 33 -2.37 -43.93 31.32
N PRO A 34 -3.40 -43.67 32.16
CA PRO A 34 -4.79 -43.93 31.83
C PRO A 34 -5.60 -42.69 31.41
N ALA A 35 -6.76 -42.96 30.79
CA ALA A 35 -7.81 -41.97 30.54
C ALA A 35 -8.31 -41.34 31.85
N GLY A 36 -8.09 -40.03 32.00
CA GLY A 36 -8.59 -39.25 33.13
C GLY A 36 -8.48 -37.76 32.82
N GLY A 37 -9.62 -37.10 32.62
CA GLY A 37 -9.68 -35.71 32.18
C GLY A 37 -9.11 -34.70 33.17
N ALA A 38 -8.38 -33.73 32.63
CA ALA A 38 -8.16 -32.42 33.23
C ALA A 38 -8.21 -31.35 32.13
N LYS A 39 -9.17 -30.43 32.23
CA LYS A 39 -9.25 -29.23 31.37
C LYS A 39 -8.04 -28.34 31.64
N GLY A 40 -7.07 -28.34 30.73
CA GLY A 40 -6.01 -27.32 30.68
C GLY A 40 -6.57 -25.96 30.27
N PRO A 41 -5.84 -24.85 30.56
CA PRO A 41 -6.27 -23.52 30.18
C PRO A 41 -6.39 -23.46 28.66
N GLY A 42 -7.58 -23.06 28.18
CA GLY A 42 -7.92 -23.06 26.77
C GLY A 42 -6.85 -22.35 25.95
N GLN A 43 -6.18 -23.12 25.10
CA GLN A 43 -5.42 -22.60 23.99
C GLN A 43 -6.41 -21.84 23.11
N VAL A 44 -6.47 -20.52 23.28
CA VAL A 44 -7.09 -19.62 22.32
C VAL A 44 -6.31 -19.77 21.03
N THR A 45 -6.84 -20.60 20.13
CA THR A 45 -6.51 -20.50 18.71
C THR A 45 -6.79 -19.05 18.30
N PRO A 46 -5.81 -18.30 17.78
CA PRO A 46 -6.10 -17.00 17.19
C PRO A 46 -7.19 -17.26 16.15
N ASP A 47 -8.32 -16.58 16.30
CA ASP A 47 -9.35 -16.58 15.25
C ASP A 47 -8.63 -16.37 13.93
N ALA A 48 -8.91 -17.25 12.96
CA ALA A 48 -8.35 -17.15 11.62
C ALA A 48 -8.47 -15.69 11.20
N ILE A 49 -7.32 -15.01 11.07
CA ILE A 49 -7.26 -13.61 10.67
C ILE A 49 -7.86 -13.59 9.27
N SER A 50 -9.15 -13.30 9.19
CA SER A 50 -9.84 -13.17 7.92
C SER A 50 -9.11 -12.05 7.18
N PRO A 51 -8.72 -12.25 5.92
CA PRO A 51 -8.02 -11.22 5.19
C PRO A 51 -8.82 -9.92 5.29
N PRO A 52 -8.15 -8.76 5.52
CA PRO A 52 -8.84 -7.51 5.72
C PRO A 52 -9.83 -7.28 4.58
N LYS A 53 -11.09 -7.02 4.94
CA LYS A 53 -12.13 -6.76 3.95
C LYS A 53 -11.72 -5.52 3.16
N LEU A 54 -11.51 -5.70 1.85
CA LEU A 54 -11.24 -4.60 0.95
C LEU A 54 -12.53 -3.81 0.72
N SER A 55 -12.40 -2.49 0.70
CA SER A 55 -13.48 -1.53 0.51
C SER A 55 -13.27 -0.78 -0.80
N SER A 56 -14.36 -0.36 -1.45
CA SER A 56 -14.24 0.71 -2.44
C SER A 56 -13.79 2.00 -1.75
N VAL A 57 -13.25 2.94 -2.52
CA VAL A 57 -12.85 4.24 -1.98
C VAL A 57 -14.05 4.98 -1.40
N GLU A 58 -15.20 4.88 -2.06
CA GLU A 58 -16.47 5.48 -1.64
C GLU A 58 -16.93 4.96 -0.28
N ASP A 59 -16.75 3.67 -0.01
CA ASP A 59 -17.12 3.07 1.28
C ASP A 59 -16.34 3.70 2.44
N LEU A 60 -15.14 4.22 2.19
CA LEU A 60 -14.29 4.85 3.20
C LEU A 60 -14.72 6.28 3.53
N PHE A 61 -15.58 6.91 2.73
CA PHE A 61 -15.93 8.31 2.92
C PHE A 61 -16.62 8.58 4.27
N GLY A 62 -16.11 9.58 4.98
CA GLY A 62 -16.58 9.98 6.29
C GLY A 62 -16.03 9.12 7.44
N GLN A 63 -15.36 8.00 7.15
CA GLN A 63 -14.75 7.17 8.17
C GLN A 63 -13.48 7.83 8.72
N THR A 64 -13.23 7.58 10.01
CA THR A 64 -11.98 7.95 10.67
C THR A 64 -11.27 6.68 11.13
N PHE A 65 -9.97 6.61 10.91
CA PHE A 65 -9.12 5.51 11.32
C PHE A 65 -7.99 6.02 12.20
N GLU A 66 -7.52 5.20 13.11
CA GLU A 66 -6.30 5.44 13.89
C GLU A 66 -5.22 4.47 13.43
N SER A 67 -3.97 4.93 13.35
CA SER A 67 -2.82 4.02 13.20
C SER A 67 -2.26 3.60 14.54
N ILE A 68 -1.30 2.68 14.50
CA ILE A 68 -0.36 2.51 15.61
C ILE A 68 0.35 3.84 15.95
N PRO A 69 0.88 4.00 17.17
CA PRO A 69 1.74 5.13 17.50
C PRO A 69 2.91 5.26 16.53
N LEU A 70 3.10 6.46 15.98
CA LEU A 70 4.15 6.79 15.02
C LEU A 70 5.00 7.94 15.55
N SER A 71 6.26 7.96 15.15
CA SER A 71 7.17 9.07 15.47
C SER A 71 7.34 9.96 14.25
N HIS A 72 6.99 11.24 14.39
CA HIS A 72 7.25 12.23 13.35
C HIS A 72 8.69 12.70 13.48
N LEU A 73 9.60 12.05 12.76
CA LEU A 73 11.00 12.41 12.77
C LEU A 73 11.21 13.75 12.05
N PRO A 74 12.17 14.58 12.49
CA PRO A 74 12.61 15.74 11.71
C PRO A 74 13.01 15.31 10.30
N ASN A 75 12.78 16.17 9.31
CA ASN A 75 13.16 15.87 7.94
C ASN A 75 14.68 15.60 7.87
N TRP A 76 15.08 14.40 7.46
CA TRP A 76 16.48 13.97 7.53
C TRP A 76 17.41 14.74 6.58
N LYS A 77 16.88 15.33 5.50
CA LYS A 77 17.66 16.11 4.54
C LYS A 77 17.89 17.54 5.01
N THR A 78 16.89 18.13 5.66
CA THR A 78 16.90 19.56 6.01
C THR A 78 17.03 19.83 7.51
N GLY A 79 16.85 18.81 8.34
CA GLY A 79 16.70 18.95 9.80
C GLY A 79 15.41 19.65 10.22
N SER A 80 14.48 19.90 9.29
CA SER A 80 13.29 20.71 9.55
C SER A 80 12.38 20.09 10.61
N LEU A 81 11.92 20.94 11.53
CA LEU A 81 10.89 20.64 12.53
C LEU A 81 9.50 21.15 12.11
N VAL A 82 9.30 21.35 10.81
CA VAL A 82 8.03 21.76 10.23
C VAL A 82 7.33 20.54 9.65
N ASN A 83 6.00 20.49 9.79
CA ASN A 83 5.18 19.54 9.04
C ASN A 83 5.21 19.91 7.55
N ASP A 84 6.00 19.17 6.77
CA ASP A 84 6.22 19.39 5.33
C ASP A 84 5.29 18.56 4.44
N GLY A 85 4.35 17.81 5.03
CA GLY A 85 3.36 17.01 4.31
C GLY A 85 3.80 15.57 4.02
N VAL A 86 5.10 15.29 3.98
CA VAL A 86 5.64 13.99 3.49
C VAL A 86 5.12 12.81 4.30
N LEU A 87 5.14 12.91 5.63
CA LEU A 87 4.62 11.85 6.49
C LEU A 87 3.11 11.62 6.27
N GLY A 88 2.35 12.71 6.07
CA GLY A 88 0.92 12.62 5.79
C GLY A 88 0.61 11.93 4.46
N GLU A 89 1.35 12.26 3.40
CA GLU A 89 1.24 11.62 2.09
C GLU A 89 1.55 10.11 2.18
N GLN A 90 2.67 9.74 2.82
CA GLN A 90 3.07 8.34 2.99
C GLN A 90 2.02 7.51 3.71
N LEU A 91 1.50 8.02 4.82
CA LEU A 91 0.48 7.32 5.59
C LEU A 91 -0.86 7.25 4.85
N SER A 92 -1.19 8.27 4.05
CA SER A 92 -2.39 8.27 3.21
C SER A 92 -2.33 7.19 2.13
N LEU A 93 -1.19 7.09 1.43
CA LEU A 93 -0.94 6.05 0.43
C LEU A 93 -1.02 4.65 1.04
N GLN A 94 -0.33 4.43 2.17
CA GLN A 94 -0.38 3.16 2.89
C GLN A 94 -1.82 2.80 3.26
N THR A 95 -2.54 3.72 3.90
CA THR A 95 -3.91 3.47 4.36
C THR A 95 -4.84 3.15 3.19
N LEU A 96 -4.81 3.91 2.10
CA LEU A 96 -5.68 3.62 0.96
C LEU A 96 -5.32 2.30 0.27
N ASN A 97 -4.03 1.99 0.10
CA ASN A 97 -3.62 0.71 -0.49
C ASN A 97 -4.06 -0.47 0.37
N GLU A 98 -3.88 -0.40 1.69
CA GLU A 98 -4.30 -1.46 2.62
C GLU A 98 -5.81 -1.65 2.67
N LYS A 99 -6.58 -0.54 2.64
CA LYS A 99 -8.05 -0.60 2.77
C LYS A 99 -8.76 -0.93 1.46
N THR A 100 -8.19 -0.57 0.32
CA THR A 100 -8.86 -0.72 -0.99
C THR A 100 -8.27 -1.82 -1.85
N GLY A 101 -7.02 -2.21 -1.61
CA GLY A 101 -6.27 -3.11 -2.49
C GLY A 101 -5.87 -2.48 -3.83
N LEU A 102 -6.13 -1.18 -4.02
CA LEU A 102 -5.63 -0.42 -5.15
C LEU A 102 -4.12 -0.15 -5.00
N ASN A 103 -3.49 0.26 -6.10
CA ASN A 103 -2.07 0.61 -6.14
C ASN A 103 -1.90 2.12 -6.33
N PHE A 104 -2.27 2.90 -5.30
CA PHE A 104 -2.00 4.33 -5.28
C PHE A 104 -0.51 4.60 -5.28
N LYS A 105 -0.09 5.44 -6.22
CA LYS A 105 1.29 5.90 -6.36
C LYS A 105 1.33 7.40 -6.62
N PRO A 106 2.33 8.12 -6.09
CA PRO A 106 2.50 9.51 -6.44
C PRO A 106 2.85 9.65 -7.92
N LEU A 107 2.34 10.70 -8.56
CA LEU A 107 2.83 11.21 -9.83
C LEU A 107 3.26 12.65 -9.59
N GLN A 108 4.51 12.84 -9.14
CA GLN A 108 5.03 14.11 -8.64
C GLN A 108 6.44 14.37 -9.18
N ASN A 109 6.77 15.63 -9.43
CA ASN A 109 8.13 16.03 -9.79
C ASN A 109 9.08 16.06 -8.58
N SER A 110 10.34 16.42 -8.80
CA SER A 110 11.37 16.52 -7.75
C SER A 110 11.10 17.54 -6.65
N SER A 111 10.13 18.44 -6.85
CA SER A 111 9.67 19.43 -5.88
C SER A 111 8.40 18.97 -5.14
N ASN A 112 8.02 17.70 -5.26
CA ASN A 112 6.78 17.12 -4.72
C ASN A 112 5.50 17.78 -5.26
N HIS A 113 5.55 18.39 -6.44
CA HIS A 113 4.36 18.92 -7.08
C HIS A 113 3.74 17.87 -7.99
N GLY A 114 2.45 17.59 -7.83
CA GLY A 114 1.72 16.65 -8.68
C GLY A 114 0.56 16.00 -7.94
N CYS A 115 0.24 14.77 -8.35
CA CYS A 115 -0.73 13.92 -7.70
C CYS A 115 -0.06 13.20 -6.52
N ASP A 116 -0.52 13.44 -5.29
CA ASP A 116 0.02 12.76 -4.11
C ASP A 116 -0.20 11.23 -4.19
N GLY A 117 -1.25 10.81 -4.89
CA GLY A 117 -1.59 9.42 -5.11
C GLY A 117 -2.64 9.26 -6.18
N CYS A 118 -2.27 8.56 -7.25
CA CYS A 118 -3.14 8.26 -8.37
C CYS A 118 -3.25 6.75 -8.53
N ALA A 119 -4.45 6.27 -8.82
CA ALA A 119 -4.72 4.86 -9.08
C ALA A 119 -5.77 4.71 -10.19
N VAL A 120 -5.75 3.56 -10.87
CA VAL A 120 -6.83 3.14 -11.76
C VAL A 120 -7.53 1.96 -11.10
N ALA A 121 -8.81 2.11 -10.82
CA ALA A 121 -9.70 1.06 -10.35
C ALA A 121 -10.53 0.54 -11.53
N ILE A 122 -10.62 -0.78 -11.67
CA ILE A 122 -11.41 -1.43 -12.72
C ILE A 122 -12.44 -2.32 -12.02
N ASN A 123 -13.71 -1.98 -12.19
CA ASN A 123 -14.84 -2.68 -11.60
C ASN A 123 -15.81 -3.10 -12.71
N GLY A 124 -15.63 -4.30 -13.24
CA GLY A 124 -16.31 -4.74 -14.46
C GLY A 124 -15.96 -3.82 -15.63
N ASP A 125 -16.98 -3.26 -16.28
CA ASP A 125 -16.81 -2.34 -17.41
C ASP A 125 -16.57 -0.88 -16.99
N THR A 126 -16.61 -0.58 -15.68
CA THR A 126 -16.36 0.77 -15.19
C THR A 126 -14.89 0.93 -14.84
N ILE A 127 -14.26 1.93 -15.46
CA ILE A 127 -12.91 2.38 -15.11
C ILE A 127 -13.02 3.66 -14.31
N THR A 128 -12.43 3.69 -13.12
CA THR A 128 -12.33 4.89 -12.30
C THR A 128 -10.87 5.26 -12.13
N VAL A 129 -10.50 6.46 -12.55
CA VAL A 129 -9.24 7.07 -12.14
C VAL A 129 -9.47 7.76 -10.81
N VAL A 130 -8.80 7.28 -9.77
CA VAL A 130 -8.88 7.87 -8.43
C VAL A 130 -7.70 8.80 -8.23
N VAL A 131 -7.99 10.05 -7.85
CA VAL A 131 -7.02 11.12 -7.63
C VAL A 131 -7.07 11.52 -6.18
N MET A 132 -5.99 11.28 -5.45
CA MET A 132 -5.87 11.56 -4.03
C MET A 132 -4.99 12.78 -3.80
N ASP A 133 -5.46 13.65 -2.90
CA ASP A 133 -4.70 14.77 -2.34
C ASP A 133 -4.67 14.59 -0.82
N ALA A 134 -3.46 14.58 -0.24
CA ALA A 134 -3.25 14.39 1.18
C ALA A 134 -3.09 15.75 1.87
N LYS A 135 -3.76 15.90 3.02
CA LYS A 135 -3.65 17.11 3.84
C LYS A 135 -3.30 16.71 5.26
N SER A 136 -2.14 17.13 5.76
CA SER A 136 -1.73 16.83 7.12
C SER A 136 -1.82 18.03 8.05
N SER A 137 -2.03 17.77 9.34
CA SER A 137 -2.00 18.77 10.40
C SER A 137 -1.42 18.18 11.68
N VAL A 138 -0.62 19.00 12.39
CA VAL A 138 -0.13 18.66 13.73
C VAL A 138 -1.12 18.99 14.85
N ASN A 139 -2.25 19.61 14.48
CA ASN A 139 -3.30 20.06 15.40
C ASN A 139 -4.55 19.15 15.34
N GLY A 140 -4.36 17.89 14.94
CA GLY A 140 -5.43 16.89 14.78
C GLY A 140 -6.06 16.86 13.38
N VAL A 141 -6.69 15.73 13.04
CA VAL A 141 -7.20 15.46 11.68
C VAL A 141 -8.25 16.47 11.21
N SER A 142 -9.06 17.00 12.14
CA SER A 142 -10.09 18.00 11.84
C SER A 142 -9.54 19.35 11.40
N LYS A 143 -8.24 19.61 11.62
CA LYS A 143 -7.54 20.83 11.23
C LYS A 143 -6.74 20.68 9.94
N ALA A 144 -6.70 19.49 9.35
CA ALA A 144 -6.15 19.30 8.02
C ALA A 144 -7.00 20.07 6.99
N GLY A 145 -6.33 20.71 6.04
CA GLY A 145 -6.98 21.49 4.99
C GLY A 145 -7.84 20.64 4.05
N THR A 146 -8.51 21.31 3.11
CA THR A 146 -9.23 20.66 2.01
C THR A 146 -8.59 21.10 0.69
N PRO A 147 -8.30 20.16 -0.24
CA PRO A 147 -7.82 20.53 -1.56
C PRO A 147 -8.82 21.41 -2.29
N GLN A 148 -8.31 22.21 -3.23
CA GLN A 148 -9.09 23.15 -4.02
C GLN A 148 -9.08 22.72 -5.49
N GLY A 149 -10.16 23.08 -6.20
CA GLY A 149 -10.29 22.89 -7.63
C GLY A 149 -10.75 21.49 -8.01
N ASP A 150 -11.03 21.32 -9.31
CA ASP A 150 -11.55 20.07 -9.84
C ASP A 150 -10.44 19.00 -10.00
N PRO A 151 -10.61 17.79 -9.43
CA PRO A 151 -9.59 16.75 -9.44
C PRO A 151 -9.23 16.28 -10.85
N GLU A 152 -10.21 16.21 -11.77
CA GLU A 152 -9.96 15.84 -13.16
C GLU A 152 -9.14 16.90 -13.89
N THR A 153 -9.48 18.16 -13.71
CA THR A 153 -8.75 19.29 -14.28
C THR A 153 -7.31 19.31 -13.77
N ARG A 154 -7.09 19.08 -12.46
CA ARG A 154 -5.73 19.00 -11.90
C ARG A 154 -4.96 17.80 -12.45
N LEU A 155 -5.56 16.61 -12.51
CA LEU A 155 -4.95 15.42 -13.10
C LEU A 155 -4.51 15.66 -14.56
N ARG A 156 -5.39 16.23 -15.38
CA ARG A 156 -5.08 16.54 -16.79
C ARG A 156 -3.95 17.55 -16.89
N GLY A 157 -3.93 18.56 -16.01
CA GLY A 157 -2.83 19.52 -15.91
C GLY A 157 -1.49 18.87 -15.57
N TRP A 158 -1.48 17.95 -14.59
CA TRP A 158 -0.27 17.20 -14.21
C TRP A 158 0.22 16.27 -15.33
N LEU A 159 -0.69 15.55 -16.01
CA LEU A 159 -0.36 14.72 -17.15
C LEU A 159 0.12 15.51 -18.37
N GLY A 160 -0.22 16.81 -18.46
CA GLY A 160 0.27 17.74 -19.48
C GLY A 160 1.63 18.36 -19.16
N ASN A 161 2.12 18.22 -17.92
CA ASN A 161 3.41 18.75 -17.49
C ASN A 161 4.46 17.63 -17.47
N SER A 162 5.43 17.67 -18.38
CA SER A 162 6.47 16.63 -18.49
C SER A 162 7.29 16.44 -17.22
N SER A 163 7.59 17.50 -16.47
CA SER A 163 8.33 17.38 -15.21
C SER A 163 7.63 16.51 -14.16
N ILE A 164 6.30 16.40 -14.27
CA ILE A 164 5.45 15.57 -13.38
C ILE A 164 5.14 14.24 -14.06
N ALA A 165 4.63 14.28 -15.29
CA ALA A 165 4.20 13.10 -16.03
C ALA A 165 5.33 12.09 -16.25
N ASP A 166 6.57 12.56 -16.43
CA ASP A 166 7.72 11.68 -16.68
C ASP A 166 8.40 11.18 -15.40
N SER A 167 7.88 11.54 -14.21
CA SER A 167 8.34 10.99 -12.93
C SER A 167 8.03 9.49 -12.79
N ASP A 168 6.92 9.03 -13.36
CA ASP A 168 6.55 7.63 -13.49
C ASP A 168 5.84 7.42 -14.85
N PRO A 169 6.59 7.08 -15.92
CA PRO A 169 6.02 6.88 -17.25
C PRO A 169 4.96 5.77 -17.31
N ALA A 170 5.10 4.71 -16.50
CA ALA A 170 4.17 3.60 -16.49
C ALA A 170 2.82 4.02 -15.89
N LEU A 171 2.85 4.74 -14.77
CA LEU A 171 1.65 5.31 -14.17
C LEU A 171 1.00 6.35 -15.08
N ARG A 172 1.79 7.25 -15.67
CA ARG A 172 1.32 8.24 -16.66
C ARG A 172 0.55 7.58 -17.80
N ASP A 173 1.12 6.53 -18.39
CA ASP A 173 0.53 5.86 -19.54
C ASP A 173 -0.74 5.10 -19.16
N ALA A 174 -0.76 4.46 -17.98
CA ALA A 174 -1.96 3.82 -17.44
C ALA A 174 -3.10 4.82 -17.20
N LEU A 175 -2.80 5.99 -16.62
CA LEU A 175 -3.77 7.06 -16.38
C LEU A 175 -4.30 7.64 -17.70
N ARG A 176 -3.42 7.90 -18.67
CA ARG A 176 -3.82 8.40 -20.00
C ARG A 176 -4.71 7.39 -20.73
N ALA A 177 -4.36 6.10 -20.70
CA ALA A 177 -5.18 5.06 -21.31
C ALA A 177 -6.56 4.95 -20.64
N ALA A 178 -6.61 4.99 -19.31
CA ALA A 178 -7.88 5.00 -18.57
C ALA A 178 -8.75 6.19 -18.98
N LEU A 179 -8.18 7.40 -19.05
CA LEU A 179 -8.90 8.63 -19.43
C LEU A 179 -9.43 8.65 -20.87
N LEU A 180 -8.95 7.76 -21.75
CA LEU A 180 -9.46 7.60 -23.12
C LEU A 180 -10.65 6.63 -23.21
N SER A 181 -10.97 5.93 -22.13
CA SER A 181 -12.06 4.95 -22.10
C SER A 181 -13.42 5.65 -22.05
N GLU A 182 -14.40 5.18 -22.83
CA GLU A 182 -15.72 5.83 -23.00
C GLU A 182 -16.49 6.02 -21.69
N ASN A 183 -16.30 5.12 -20.72
CA ASN A 183 -17.01 5.12 -19.44
C ASN A 183 -16.13 5.47 -18.24
N VAL A 184 -15.00 6.16 -18.48
CA VAL A 184 -14.11 6.54 -17.39
C VAL A 184 -14.75 7.56 -16.46
N LYS A 185 -14.59 7.36 -15.15
CA LYS A 185 -14.88 8.35 -14.11
C LYS A 185 -13.58 8.84 -13.51
N VAL A 186 -13.53 10.13 -13.16
CA VAL A 186 -12.46 10.65 -12.30
C VAL A 186 -13.05 10.97 -10.94
N GLN A 187 -12.51 10.32 -9.91
CA GLN A 187 -12.96 10.46 -8.54
C GLN A 187 -11.86 11.11 -7.70
N GLY A 188 -12.17 12.29 -7.16
CA GLY A 188 -11.30 12.96 -6.21
C GLY A 188 -11.48 12.41 -4.80
N VAL A 189 -10.37 12.20 -4.10
CA VAL A 189 -10.31 11.79 -2.70
C VAL A 189 -9.42 12.76 -1.94
N THR A 190 -9.89 13.23 -0.79
CA THR A 190 -9.04 13.89 0.19
C THR A 190 -8.74 12.90 1.30
N VAL A 191 -7.46 12.73 1.65
CA VAL A 191 -7.08 12.06 2.89
C VAL A 191 -6.56 13.11 3.85
N LYS A 192 -7.32 13.36 4.91
CA LYS A 192 -6.91 14.22 6.01
C LYS A 192 -6.15 13.39 7.02
N VAL A 193 -5.00 13.90 7.46
CA VAL A 193 -4.13 13.20 8.41
C VAL A 193 -3.80 14.11 9.59
N GLY A 194 -4.21 13.70 10.79
CA GLY A 194 -3.66 14.22 12.03
C GLY A 194 -2.34 13.50 12.31
N VAL A 195 -1.23 14.22 12.37
CA VAL A 195 0.09 13.66 12.71
C VAL A 195 0.62 14.25 14.02
N PRO A 196 1.48 13.54 14.76
CA PRO A 196 2.22 14.15 15.85
C PRO A 196 3.05 15.35 15.35
N ALA A 197 3.33 16.31 16.24
CA ALA A 197 4.28 17.37 15.92
C ALA A 197 5.68 16.80 15.62
N PRO A 198 6.48 17.45 14.74
CA PRO A 198 7.86 17.02 14.49
C PRO A 198 8.67 16.87 15.78
N GLY A 199 9.42 15.78 15.88
CA GLY A 199 10.16 15.37 17.08
C GLY A 199 9.29 14.72 18.17
N LYS A 200 8.02 14.41 17.91
CA LYS A 200 7.11 13.76 18.87
C LYS A 200 6.61 12.40 18.35
N THR A 201 6.21 11.58 19.30
CA THR A 201 5.50 10.31 19.08
C THR A 201 4.05 10.48 19.49
N GLY A 202 3.13 9.91 18.72
CA GLY A 202 1.70 9.93 19.03
C GLY A 202 0.92 9.08 18.03
N VAL A 203 -0.39 8.98 18.23
CA VAL A 203 -1.29 8.28 17.31
C VAL A 203 -1.60 9.20 16.13
N ALA A 204 -1.50 8.68 14.91
CA ALA A 204 -1.99 9.39 13.74
C ALA A 204 -3.45 9.05 13.49
N GLU A 205 -4.21 10.05 13.05
CA GLU A 205 -5.63 9.97 12.74
C GLU A 205 -5.83 10.20 11.25
N PHE A 206 -6.71 9.44 10.62
CA PHE A 206 -6.98 9.49 9.18
C PHE A 206 -8.45 9.72 8.96
N LYS A 207 -8.80 10.61 8.04
CA LYS A 207 -10.18 10.76 7.59
C LYS A 207 -10.20 10.84 6.07
N VAL A 208 -10.99 9.96 5.46
CA VAL A 208 -11.18 9.93 4.01
C VAL A 208 -12.44 10.71 3.66
N GLU A 209 -12.33 11.68 2.77
CA GLU A 209 -13.42 12.54 2.33
C GLU A 209 -13.46 12.60 0.80
N PRO A 210 -14.64 12.83 0.20
CA PRO A 210 -14.70 13.15 -1.22
C PRO A 210 -14.00 14.48 -1.48
N TRP A 211 -13.12 14.53 -2.47
CA TRP A 211 -12.63 15.80 -3.00
C TRP A 211 -13.62 16.30 -4.05
N SER A 212 -14.46 17.25 -3.63
CA SER A 212 -15.46 17.87 -4.49
C SER A 212 -14.84 18.79 -5.54
N LYS A 213 -15.49 18.93 -6.70
CA LYS A 213 -15.08 19.77 -7.83
C LYS A 213 -15.05 21.30 -7.57
N LYS A 214 -15.19 21.73 -6.31
CA LYS A 214 -15.38 23.14 -5.93
C LYS A 214 -14.06 23.87 -5.72
#